data_AF-A0A0K9Q4W5-F1
#
_entry.id   AF-A0A0K9Q4W5-F1
#
_cell.length_a   1.000
_cell.length_b   1.000
_cell.length_c   1.000
_cell.angle_alpha   90.00
_cell.angle_beta   90.00
_cell.angle_gamma   90.00
#
_symmetry.space_group_name_H-M   'P 1'
#
loop_
_entity.id
_entity.type
_entity.pdbx_description
1 polymer ?
#
loop_
_entity_poly.entity_id
_entity_poly.type
_entity_poly.pdbx_seq_one_letter_code
_entity_poly.pdbx_strand_id
1 'polypeptide(L)'
;MYVSAIGFNLRRVLPVMLDVGTNNKKLLDNSLYLGLCQPRLDAGSYPSIVDEFMKDAQACGSSTVVQFEDFQMKWGTIGVALAGLF
;
A
#
# COMPACT_ATOMS: atom_id res chain seq x y z
N MET A 1 11.84 -8.18 0.96
CA MET A 1 13.27 -8.59 0.97
C MET A 1 14.14 -7.40 0.53
N TYR A 2 14.24 -6.31 1.32
CA TYR A 2 14.93 -5.07 0.90
C TYR A 2 16.21 -4.79 1.68
N VAL A 3 16.13 -5.00 2.99
CA VAL A 3 17.17 -4.61 3.95
C VAL A 3 18.32 -5.60 3.98
N SER A 4 18.03 -6.89 3.79
CA SER A 4 19.01 -7.97 3.84
C SER A 4 19.75 -8.20 2.51
N ALA A 5 19.18 -7.79 1.38
CA ALA A 5 19.69 -8.13 0.05
C ALA A 5 20.45 -6.99 -0.65
N ILE A 6 20.15 -5.72 -0.34
CA ILE A 6 20.62 -4.56 -1.14
C ILE A 6 21.30 -3.47 -0.27
N GLY A 7 21.32 -3.62 1.07
CA GLY A 7 21.98 -2.65 1.96
C GLY A 7 21.26 -1.30 2.08
N PHE A 8 19.96 -1.27 1.81
CA PHE A 8 19.13 -0.07 1.97
C PHE A 8 19.14 0.41 3.43
N ASN A 9 19.34 1.71 3.62
CA ASN A 9 19.23 2.31 4.95
C ASN A 9 17.78 2.23 5.44
N LEU A 10 17.54 1.42 6.47
CA LEU A 10 16.25 1.24 7.14
C LEU A 10 15.56 2.55 7.54
N ARG A 11 16.33 3.60 7.86
CA ARG A 11 15.77 4.91 8.23
C ARG A 11 15.19 5.68 7.04
N ARG A 12 15.48 5.24 5.82
CA ARG A 12 15.03 5.86 4.57
C ARG A 12 13.99 5.02 3.84
N VAL A 13 13.44 4.02 4.53
CA VAL A 13 12.45 3.09 4.01
C VAL A 13 11.17 3.27 4.82
N LEU A 14 10.10 3.70 4.17
CA LEU A 14 8.78 3.79 4.78
C LEU A 14 7.86 2.71 4.18
N PRO A 15 7.49 1.66 4.94
CA PRO A 15 6.49 0.71 4.52
C PRO A 15 5.09 1.31 4.69
N VAL A 16 4.34 1.42 3.61
CA VAL A 16 2.96 1.91 3.62
C VAL A 16 2.01 0.81 3.17
N MET A 17 0.93 0.59 3.89
CA MET A 17 -0.15 -0.32 3.50
C MET A 17 -1.40 0.50 3.16
N LEU A 18 -1.89 0.37 1.93
CA LEU A 18 -3.13 1.02 1.50
C LEU A 18 -4.31 0.06 1.71
N ASP A 19 -5.00 0.21 2.83
CA ASP A 19 -6.19 -0.57 3.15
C ASP A 19 -7.43 0.03 2.48
N VAL A 20 -7.88 -0.61 1.40
CA VAL A 20 -9.07 -0.24 0.62
C VAL A 20 -10.27 -1.15 0.92
N GLY A 21 -10.21 -1.89 2.04
CA GLY A 21 -11.21 -2.90 2.39
C GLY A 21 -10.90 -4.28 1.84
N THR A 22 -11.67 -5.26 2.35
CA THR A 22 -11.45 -6.67 2.07
C THR A 22 -12.73 -7.36 1.65
N ASN A 23 -12.63 -8.23 0.64
CA ASN A 23 -13.74 -9.09 0.20
C ASN A 23 -13.78 -10.42 0.96
N ASN A 24 -12.88 -10.62 1.93
CA ASN A 24 -12.85 -11.83 2.73
C ASN A 24 -13.85 -11.71 3.88
N LYS A 25 -15.00 -12.38 3.75
CA LYS A 25 -16.05 -12.41 4.77
C LYS A 25 -15.55 -12.87 6.14
N LYS A 26 -14.59 -13.80 6.20
CA LYS A 26 -14.00 -14.25 7.47
C LYS A 26 -13.27 -13.15 8.23
N LEU A 27 -12.72 -12.15 7.52
CA LEU A 27 -12.08 -10.99 8.14
C LEU A 27 -13.10 -9.93 8.52
N LEU A 28 -14.13 -9.72 7.68
CA LEU A 28 -15.22 -8.79 7.98
C LEU A 28 -16.03 -9.21 9.22
N ASP A 29 -16.24 -10.51 9.38
CA ASP A 29 -16.98 -11.08 10.51
C ASP A 29 -16.10 -11.24 11.77
N ASN A 30 -14.81 -10.91 11.69
CA ASN A 30 -13.88 -11.05 12.80
C ASN A 30 -13.80 -9.76 13.62
N SER A 31 -14.32 -9.79 14.84
CA SER A 31 -14.24 -8.68 15.80
C SER A 31 -12.82 -8.20 16.15
N LEU A 32 -11.80 -9.02 15.89
CA LEU A 32 -10.38 -8.69 16.12
C LEU A 32 -9.67 -8.18 14.87
N TYR A 33 -10.37 -8.03 13.74
CA TYR A 33 -9.77 -7.48 12.54
C TYR A 33 -9.51 -5.98 12.73
N LEU A 34 -8.24 -5.60 12.62
CA LEU A 34 -7.78 -4.21 12.78
C LEU A 34 -7.86 -3.40 11.48
N GLY A 35 -8.10 -4.06 10.35
CA GLY A 35 -8.24 -3.40 9.06
C GLY A 35 -9.66 -2.86 8.84
N LEU A 36 -9.89 -2.40 7.62
CA LEU A 36 -11.14 -1.78 7.23
C LEU A 36 -12.25 -2.84 7.08
N CYS A 37 -13.22 -2.85 8.00
CA CYS A 37 -14.38 -3.76 7.99
C CYS A 37 -15.43 -3.38 6.95
N GLN A 38 -15.02 -3.19 5.69
CA GLN A 38 -15.93 -2.95 4.57
C GLN A 38 -15.51 -3.73 3.33
N PRO A 39 -16.47 -4.04 2.42
CA PRO A 39 -16.15 -4.57 1.10
C PRO A 39 -15.16 -3.67 0.37
N ARG A 40 -14.35 -4.27 -0.51
CA ARG A 40 -13.35 -3.51 -1.25
C ARG A 40 -13.99 -2.42 -2.10
N LEU A 41 -13.33 -1.27 -2.16
CA LEU A 41 -13.69 -0.17 -3.06
C LEU A 41 -13.87 -0.64 -4.50
N ASP A 42 -14.79 0.02 -5.19
CA ASP A 42 -15.12 -0.23 -6.58
C ASP A 42 -13.99 0.22 -7.52
N ALA A 43 -14.07 -0.22 -8.78
CA ALA A 43 -13.05 0.06 -9.78
C ALA A 43 -12.90 1.57 -10.11
N GLY A 44 -13.89 2.40 -9.78
CA GLY A 44 -13.84 3.86 -9.99
C GLY A 44 -13.10 4.61 -8.89
N SER A 45 -13.27 4.18 -7.63
CA SER A 45 -12.71 4.89 -6.47
C SER A 45 -11.27 4.49 -6.14
N TYR A 46 -10.86 3.27 -6.50
CA TYR A 46 -9.51 2.77 -6.22
C TYR A 46 -8.39 3.58 -6.90
N PRO A 47 -8.46 3.92 -8.21
CA PRO A 47 -7.42 4.70 -8.87
C PRO A 47 -7.25 6.10 -8.28
N SER A 48 -8.33 6.71 -7.79
CA SER A 48 -8.29 8.04 -7.18
C SER A 48 -7.44 8.07 -5.91
N ILE A 49 -7.56 7.04 -5.06
CA ILE A 49 -6.77 6.93 -3.82
C ILE A 49 -5.28 6.70 -4.15
N VAL A 50 -5.00 5.88 -5.16
CA VAL A 50 -3.61 5.64 -5.59
C VAL A 50 -3.00 6.92 -6.18
N ASP A 51 -3.75 7.68 -6.97
CA ASP A 51 -3.29 8.95 -7.54
C ASP A 51 -3.01 10.00 -6.45
N GLU A 52 -3.88 10.12 -5.46
CA GLU A 52 -3.67 10.98 -4.28
C GLU A 52 -2.40 10.57 -3.53
N PHE A 53 -2.23 9.28 -3.23
CA PHE A 53 -1.04 8.76 -2.57
C PHE A 53 0.23 9.04 -3.38
N MET A 54 0.20 8.85 -4.70
CA MET A 54 1.37 9.08 -5.56
C MET A 54 1.75 10.56 -5.65
N LYS A 55 0.78 11.48 -5.62
CA LYS A 55 1.03 12.92 -5.57
C LYS A 55 1.72 13.31 -4.26
N ASP A 56 1.22 12.80 -3.13
CA ASP A 56 1.79 13.10 -1.82
C ASP A 56 3.18 12.43 -1.63
N ALA A 57 3.35 11.21 -2.13
CA ALA A 57 4.63 10.51 -2.10
C ALA A 57 5.72 11.26 -2.90
N GLN A 58 5.34 11.85 -4.05
CA GLN A 58 6.23 12.69 -4.85
C GLN A 58 6.56 14.00 -4.14
N ALA A 59 5.60 14.62 -3.44
CA ALA A 59 5.84 15.83 -2.65
C ALA A 59 6.76 15.58 -1.44
N CYS A 60 6.78 14.35 -0.90
CA CYS A 60 7.60 13.99 0.25
C CYS A 60 9.12 13.89 -0.08
N GLY A 61 9.50 13.74 -1.35
CA GLY A 61 10.90 13.73 -1.75
C GLY A 61 11.12 13.62 -3.26
N SER A 62 12.00 14.47 -3.79
CA SER A 62 12.37 14.51 -5.22
C SER A 62 13.09 13.26 -5.74
N SER A 63 13.43 12.32 -4.86
CA SER A 63 14.18 11.09 -5.18
C SER A 63 13.52 9.84 -4.58
N THR A 64 12.22 9.90 -4.33
CA THR A 64 11.45 8.79 -3.76
C THR A 64 11.14 7.73 -4.80
N VAL A 65 11.63 6.51 -4.62
CA VAL A 65 11.14 5.33 -5.37
C VAL A 65 9.95 4.76 -4.64
N VAL A 66 8.84 4.58 -5.34
CA VAL A 66 7.67 3.83 -4.86
C VAL A 66 7.66 2.47 -5.53
N GLN A 67 7.78 1.42 -4.72
CA GLN A 67 7.63 0.05 -5.21
C GLN A 67 6.27 -0.50 -4.80
N PHE A 68 5.62 -1.16 -5.74
CA PHE A 68 4.34 -1.81 -5.56
C PHE A 68 4.52 -3.34 -5.45
N GLU A 69 4.24 -3.92 -4.28
CA GLU A 69 4.27 -5.39 -4.07
C GLU A 69 2.85 -6.00 -4.04
N ASP A 70 2.68 -7.29 -4.31
CA ASP A 70 1.40 -8.02 -4.15
C ASP A 70 0.12 -7.38 -4.75
N PHE A 71 0.20 -6.84 -5.96
CA PHE A 71 -0.99 -6.37 -6.68
C PHE A 71 -1.73 -7.54 -7.33
N GLN A 72 -2.93 -7.89 -6.84
CA GLN A 72 -3.77 -8.82 -7.61
C GLN A 72 -4.27 -8.12 -8.88
N MET A 73 -4.16 -8.80 -10.03
CA MET A 73 -4.58 -8.33 -11.37
C MET A 73 -6.03 -7.81 -11.46
N LYS A 74 -6.86 -8.13 -10.47
CA LYS A 74 -8.25 -7.67 -10.34
C LYS A 74 -8.37 -6.83 -9.06
N TRP A 75 -7.66 -5.70 -9.03
CA TRP A 75 -7.77 -4.66 -7.99
C TRP A 75 -7.75 -5.25 -6.58
N GLY A 76 -6.76 -6.10 -6.29
CA GLY A 76 -6.71 -6.80 -5.02
C GLY A 76 -5.55 -6.44 -4.14
N THR A 77 -5.93 -5.82 -3.01
CA THR A 77 -5.14 -5.48 -1.82
C THR A 77 -3.73 -5.02 -2.14
N ILE A 78 -3.52 -3.71 -2.09
CA ILE A 78 -2.21 -3.11 -2.27
C ILE A 78 -1.35 -3.40 -1.03
N GLY A 79 -0.51 -4.42 -1.15
CA GLY A 79 0.88 -4.17 -1.50
C GLY A 79 1.63 -3.07 -0.76
N VAL A 80 2.57 -3.47 0.07
CA VAL A 80 3.47 -2.54 0.76
C VAL A 80 4.11 -1.59 -0.26
N ALA A 81 3.79 -0.30 -0.16
CA ALA A 81 4.49 0.75 -0.89
C ALA A 81 5.74 1.12 -0.11
N LEU A 82 6.91 0.81 -0.67
CA LEU A 82 8.19 1.20 -0.10
C LEU A 82 8.58 2.55 -0.70
N ALA A 83 8.63 3.61 0.11
CA ALA A 83 9.18 4.90 -0.31
C ALA A 83 10.66 4.98 0.12
N GLY A 84 11.57 4.94 -0.86
CA GLY A 84 13.02 5.05 -0.64
C GLY A 84 13.56 6.41 -1.09
N LEU A 85 14.06 7.24 -0.18
CA LEU A 85 14.80 8.46 -0.51
C LEU A 85 16.28 8.13 -0.81
N PHE A 86 16.70 8.27 -2.07
CA PHE A 86 18.13 8.23 -2.43
C PHE A 86 18.90 9.45 -1.91
#